data_AF-A0A8T4VUM3-F1
#
_entry.id   AF-A0A8T4VUM3-F1
#
_cell.length_a   1.000
_cell.length_b   1.000
_cell.length_c   1.000
_cell.angle_alpha   90.00
_cell.angle_beta   90.00
_cell.angle_gamma   90.00
#
_symmetry.space_group_name_H-M   'P 1'
#
loop_
_entity.id
_entity.type
_entity.pdbx_description
1 polymer ?
#
loop_
_entity_poly.entity_id
_entity_poly.type
_entity_poly.pdbx_seq_one_letter_code
_entity_poly.pdbx_strand_id
1 'polypeptide(L)'
;MKKKELELLLQDIPPPMQPKAALEQYQTPADIAADMLFHAAGDIQGCDVVDLGCGTGIFAVGAALLGAARVTGVDVDAAVVAVAREQAGRYGVDIDFMVADVAGLDMQADTVIMNPPFGAQHANRRADRLFLRKALDIAPVVISLHLSRTLAFIERLVSSLGGTVTHTRRYRFSIRPQFSFHTRRQAEIDVTAVRTTGRRTQRR
;
A
#
# COMPACT_ATOMS: atom_id res chain seq x y z
N MET A 1 -3.74 3.23 -20.83
CA MET A 1 -2.40 3.62 -20.35
C MET A 1 -1.49 2.40 -20.34
N LYS A 2 -0.20 2.53 -20.67
CA LYS A 2 0.80 1.44 -20.57
C LYS A 2 1.55 1.49 -19.24
N LYS A 3 2.15 0.37 -18.81
CA LYS A 3 2.88 0.28 -17.53
C LYS A 3 3.99 1.32 -17.39
N LYS A 4 4.76 1.53 -18.46
CA LYS A 4 5.86 2.49 -18.44
C LYS A 4 5.39 3.94 -18.35
N GLU A 5 4.23 4.25 -18.92
CA GLU A 5 3.61 5.58 -18.79
C GLU A 5 3.19 5.82 -17.34
N LEU A 6 2.54 4.85 -16.70
CA LEU A 6 2.19 4.94 -15.28
C LEU A 6 3.43 5.11 -14.41
N GLU A 7 4.47 4.29 -14.63
CA GLU A 7 5.72 4.40 -13.87
C GLU A 7 6.32 5.81 -13.94
N LEU A 8 6.35 6.43 -15.12
CA LEU A 8 6.87 7.79 -15.29
C LEU A 8 6.04 8.82 -14.51
N LEU A 9 4.70 8.68 -14.49
CA LEU A 9 3.83 9.54 -13.68
C LEU A 9 4.08 9.31 -12.18
N LEU A 10 4.23 8.06 -11.74
CA LEU A 10 4.46 7.76 -10.32
C LEU A 10 5.84 8.20 -9.83
N GLN A 11 6.84 8.33 -10.70
CA GLN A 11 8.17 8.86 -10.35
C GLN A 11 8.14 10.32 -9.89
N ASP A 12 7.15 11.09 -10.35
CA ASP A 12 6.98 12.51 -10.01
C ASP A 12 6.30 12.73 -8.65
N ILE A 13 5.74 11.68 -8.04
CA ILE A 13 5.17 11.74 -6.69
C ILE A 13 6.32 11.81 -5.68
N PRO A 14 6.43 12.87 -4.87
CA PRO A 14 7.56 13.03 -3.97
C PRO A 14 7.49 12.05 -2.78
N PRO A 15 8.64 11.66 -2.21
CA PRO A 15 8.66 10.96 -0.93
C PRO A 15 8.22 11.90 0.22
N PRO A 16 7.88 11.34 1.40
CA PRO A 16 7.66 12.16 2.60
C PRO A 16 8.87 13.07 2.88
N MET A 17 8.62 14.37 3.07
CA MET A 17 9.69 15.37 3.29
C MET A 17 10.44 15.18 4.61
N GLN A 18 9.75 14.70 5.64
CA GLN A 18 10.30 14.39 6.96
C GLN A 18 9.86 13.00 7.38
N PRO A 19 10.52 11.94 6.88
CA PRO A 19 10.09 10.57 7.18
C PRO A 19 10.22 10.30 8.68
N LYS A 20 9.16 9.74 9.27
CA LYS A 20 9.14 9.32 10.67
C LYS A 20 9.58 7.86 10.75
N ALA A 21 10.79 7.61 11.23
CA ALA A 21 11.34 6.26 11.41
C ALA A 21 10.41 5.33 12.22
N ALA A 22 9.74 5.87 13.25
CA ALA A 22 8.79 5.12 14.08
C ALA A 22 7.57 4.61 13.29
N LEU A 23 7.21 5.25 12.18
CA LEU A 23 6.11 4.87 11.31
C LEU A 23 6.58 4.08 10.09
N GLU A 24 7.87 3.79 9.95
CA GLU A 24 8.45 3.10 8.78
C GLU A 24 8.02 3.75 7.45
N GLN A 25 8.00 5.09 7.42
CA GLN A 25 7.62 5.87 6.24
C GLN A 25 8.69 5.74 5.15
N TYR A 26 8.50 4.78 4.25
CA TYR A 26 9.27 4.63 3.02
C TYR A 26 8.32 4.73 1.84
N GLN A 27 8.70 5.51 0.83
CA GLN A 27 7.95 5.51 -0.41
C GLN A 27 8.25 4.24 -1.20
N THR A 28 7.20 3.55 -1.67
CA THR A 28 7.36 2.45 -2.63
C THR A 28 7.99 3.00 -3.91
N PRO A 29 9.09 2.40 -4.42
CA PRO A 29 9.67 2.77 -5.71
C PRO A 29 8.62 2.72 -6.82
N ALA A 30 8.63 3.71 -7.71
CA ALA A 30 7.62 3.87 -8.76
C ALA A 30 7.54 2.67 -9.72
N ASP A 31 8.67 1.99 -9.98
CA ASP A 31 8.73 0.77 -10.78
C ASP A 31 7.99 -0.40 -10.11
N ILE A 32 8.19 -0.58 -8.79
CA ILE A 32 7.46 -1.58 -8.00
C ILE A 32 5.98 -1.19 -7.92
N ALA A 33 5.66 0.07 -7.64
CA ALA A 33 4.28 0.54 -7.51
C ALA A 33 3.50 0.38 -8.82
N ALA A 34 4.04 0.86 -9.94
CA ALA A 34 3.42 0.71 -11.25
C ALA A 34 3.22 -0.75 -11.64
N ASP A 35 4.19 -1.60 -11.30
CA ASP A 35 4.10 -3.02 -11.60
C ASP A 35 3.04 -3.73 -10.74
N MET A 36 2.97 -3.46 -9.44
CA MET A 36 1.90 -3.94 -8.58
C MET A 36 0.52 -3.51 -9.09
N LEU A 37 0.35 -2.22 -9.40
CA LEU A 37 -0.90 -1.65 -9.92
C LEU A 37 -1.32 -2.28 -11.26
N PHE A 38 -0.38 -2.53 -12.18
CA PHE A 38 -0.69 -3.17 -13.47
C PHE A 38 -1.11 -4.63 -13.32
N HIS A 39 -0.51 -5.39 -12.40
CA HIS A 39 -0.92 -6.77 -12.14
C HIS A 39 -2.26 -6.84 -11.41
N ALA A 40 -2.59 -5.79 -10.69
CA ALA A 40 -3.86 -5.56 -10.01
C ALA A 40 -4.96 -4.97 -10.91
N ALA A 41 -4.68 -4.66 -12.18
CA ALA A 41 -5.58 -3.82 -12.99
C ALA A 41 -7.02 -4.37 -13.07
N GLY A 42 -7.19 -5.70 -13.14
CA GLY A 42 -8.51 -6.34 -13.14
C GLY A 42 -9.26 -6.27 -11.81
N ASP A 43 -8.56 -6.01 -10.70
CA ASP A 43 -9.12 -5.75 -9.37
C ASP A 43 -9.19 -4.24 -9.05
N ILE A 44 -8.80 -3.37 -9.99
CA ILE A 44 -8.77 -1.90 -9.81
C ILE A 44 -9.79 -1.23 -10.73
N GLN A 45 -9.79 -1.57 -12.02
CA GLN A 45 -10.60 -0.86 -13.00
C GLN A 45 -12.09 -1.03 -12.72
N GLY A 46 -12.79 0.09 -12.49
CA GLY A 46 -14.21 0.10 -12.14
C GLY A 46 -14.54 -0.33 -10.70
N CYS A 47 -13.53 -0.55 -9.86
CA CYS A 47 -13.69 -0.98 -8.47
C CYS A 47 -13.60 0.19 -7.49
N ASP A 48 -14.19 0.00 -6.31
CA ASP A 48 -13.91 0.82 -5.13
C ASP A 48 -12.60 0.36 -4.49
N VAL A 49 -11.57 1.22 -4.49
CA VAL A 49 -10.21 0.89 -4.05
C VAL A 49 -9.83 1.68 -2.79
N VAL A 50 -9.23 1.01 -1.81
CA VAL A 50 -8.68 1.63 -0.61
C VAL A 50 -7.17 1.44 -0.55
N ASP A 51 -6.43 2.53 -0.35
CA ASP A 51 -4.98 2.53 -0.10
C ASP A 51 -4.70 2.72 1.40
N LEU A 52 -4.30 1.64 2.10
CA LEU A 52 -4.03 1.68 3.55
C LEU A 52 -2.57 2.02 3.83
N GLY A 53 -2.34 3.08 4.60
CA GLY A 53 -1.00 3.66 4.79
C GLY A 53 -0.55 4.35 3.50
N CYS A 54 -1.42 5.19 2.93
CA CYS A 54 -1.25 5.71 1.58
C CYS A 54 -0.01 6.61 1.40
N GLY A 55 0.57 7.12 2.49
CA GLY A 55 1.71 8.03 2.43
C GLY A 55 1.40 9.25 1.58
N THR A 56 2.28 9.54 0.61
CA THR A 56 2.11 10.62 -0.37
C THR A 56 1.22 10.25 -1.56
N GLY A 57 0.51 9.11 -1.49
CA GLY A 57 -0.56 8.73 -2.41
C GLY A 57 -0.12 7.97 -3.65
N ILE A 58 1.05 7.31 -3.65
CA ILE A 58 1.57 6.65 -4.86
C ILE A 58 0.63 5.56 -5.41
N PHE A 59 0.03 4.74 -4.54
CA PHE A 59 -0.94 3.73 -4.97
C PHE A 59 -2.31 4.35 -5.22
N ALA A 60 -2.78 5.24 -4.36
CA ALA A 60 -4.06 5.94 -4.55
C ALA A 60 -4.13 6.67 -5.91
N VAL A 61 -3.13 7.51 -6.23
CA VAL A 61 -3.04 8.20 -7.53
C VAL A 61 -2.95 7.20 -8.68
N GLY A 62 -2.11 6.17 -8.54
CA GLY A 62 -1.97 5.15 -9.57
C GLY A 62 -3.24 4.35 -9.83
N ALA A 63 -4.02 4.02 -8.79
CA ALA A 63 -5.30 3.34 -8.91
C ALA A 63 -6.34 4.22 -9.63
N ALA A 64 -6.40 5.50 -9.28
CA ALA A 64 -7.29 6.46 -9.96
C ALA A 64 -6.93 6.61 -11.45
N LEU A 65 -5.64 6.73 -11.79
CA LEU A 65 -5.15 6.79 -13.17
C LEU A 65 -5.43 5.51 -13.98
N LEU A 66 -5.57 4.36 -13.32
CA LEU A 66 -5.96 3.08 -13.93
C LEU A 66 -7.48 2.89 -14.04
N GLY A 67 -8.27 3.87 -13.63
CA GLY A 67 -9.72 3.87 -13.80
C GLY A 67 -10.47 3.15 -12.68
N ALA A 68 -9.97 3.19 -11.44
CA ALA A 68 -10.79 2.90 -10.27
C ALA A 68 -12.05 3.78 -10.26
N ALA A 69 -13.18 3.22 -9.82
CA ALA A 69 -14.45 3.95 -9.75
C ALA A 69 -14.46 4.96 -8.60
N ARG A 70 -13.90 4.57 -7.45
CA ARG A 70 -13.64 5.42 -6.29
C ARG A 70 -12.32 5.00 -5.66
N VAL A 71 -11.56 5.98 -5.18
CA VAL A 71 -10.32 5.72 -4.43
C VAL A 71 -10.38 6.43 -3.09
N THR A 72 -10.08 5.69 -2.02
CA THR A 72 -9.87 6.27 -0.69
C THR A 72 -8.44 6.01 -0.22
N GLY A 73 -7.70 7.07 0.10
CA GLY A 73 -6.36 6.98 0.70
C GLY A 73 -6.43 7.24 2.20
N VAL A 74 -5.88 6.33 3.01
CA VAL A 74 -5.87 6.47 4.47
C VAL A 74 -4.44 6.45 5.00
N ASP A 75 -4.08 7.46 5.79
CA ASP A 75 -2.83 7.46 6.55
C ASP A 75 -3.06 8.10 7.93
N VAL A 76 -2.25 7.74 8.93
CA VAL A 76 -2.34 8.33 10.28
C VAL A 76 -1.66 9.71 10.33
N ASP A 77 -0.75 9.98 9.40
CA ASP A 77 0.04 11.20 9.38
C ASP A 77 -0.58 12.27 8.47
N ALA A 78 -1.19 13.29 9.07
CA ALA A 78 -1.81 14.41 8.35
C ALA A 78 -0.85 15.11 7.37
N ALA A 79 0.46 15.12 7.64
CA ALA A 79 1.44 15.79 6.79
C ALA A 79 1.61 15.09 5.43
N VAL A 80 1.66 13.75 5.40
CA VAL A 80 1.77 13.01 4.13
C VAL A 80 0.46 13.00 3.37
N VAL A 81 -0.68 13.00 4.08
CA VAL A 81 -2.01 13.12 3.47
C VAL A 81 -2.19 14.47 2.78
N ALA A 82 -1.68 15.57 3.36
CA ALA A 82 -1.71 16.88 2.70
C ALA A 82 -0.96 16.85 1.36
N VAL A 83 0.24 16.25 1.32
CA VAL A 83 1.00 16.06 0.07
C VAL A 83 0.23 15.17 -0.91
N ALA A 84 -0.40 14.09 -0.45
CA ALA A 84 -1.18 13.19 -1.30
C ALA A 84 -2.35 13.91 -1.99
N ARG A 85 -3.04 14.82 -1.27
CA ARG A 85 -4.09 15.68 -1.85
C ARG A 85 -3.55 16.61 -2.94
N GLU A 86 -2.39 17.21 -2.72
CA GLU A 86 -1.73 18.04 -3.74
C GLU A 86 -1.37 17.23 -4.99
N GLN A 87 -0.90 15.99 -4.82
CA GLN A 87 -0.60 15.12 -5.96
C GLN A 87 -1.85 14.73 -6.73
N ALA A 88 -2.95 14.40 -6.05
CA ALA A 88 -4.22 14.13 -6.71
C ALA A 88 -4.69 15.33 -7.54
N GLY A 89 -4.58 16.54 -6.99
CA GLY A 89 -4.85 17.78 -7.72
C GLY A 89 -3.95 17.98 -8.93
N ARG A 90 -2.64 17.71 -8.81
CA ARG A 90 -1.66 17.80 -9.92
C ARG A 90 -1.99 16.85 -11.07
N TYR A 91 -2.48 15.65 -10.77
CA TYR A 91 -2.88 14.67 -11.78
C TYR A 91 -4.33 14.80 -12.24
N GLY A 92 -5.11 15.72 -11.66
CA GLY A 92 -6.52 15.91 -11.99
C GLY A 92 -7.38 14.69 -11.66
N VAL A 93 -7.02 13.92 -10.63
CA VAL A 93 -7.76 12.74 -10.19
C VAL A 93 -8.51 13.03 -8.89
N ASP A 94 -9.71 12.49 -8.77
CA ASP A 94 -10.56 12.63 -7.59
C ASP A 94 -10.31 11.46 -6.62
N ILE A 95 -9.89 11.77 -5.39
CA ILE A 95 -9.50 10.78 -4.38
C ILE A 95 -9.92 11.28 -3.00
N ASP A 96 -10.64 10.44 -2.26
CA ASP A 96 -11.04 10.70 -0.89
C ASP A 96 -9.88 10.40 0.06
N PHE A 97 -9.24 11.44 0.61
CA PHE A 97 -8.16 11.26 1.57
C PHE A 97 -8.61 11.46 3.01
N MET A 98 -8.30 10.49 3.88
CA MET A 98 -8.64 10.50 5.29
C MET A 98 -7.41 10.39 6.20
N VAL A 99 -7.38 11.20 7.25
CA VAL A 99 -6.40 11.07 8.34
C VAL A 99 -7.02 10.22 9.44
N ALA A 100 -6.60 8.95 9.55
CA ALA A 100 -7.16 8.02 10.52
C ALA A 100 -6.18 6.88 10.87
N ASP A 101 -6.38 6.28 12.05
CA ASP A 101 -5.73 5.02 12.41
C ASP A 101 -6.47 3.85 11.74
N VAL A 102 -5.72 2.98 11.07
CA VAL A 102 -6.23 1.77 10.41
C VAL A 102 -7.08 0.90 11.34
N ALA A 103 -6.78 0.85 12.64
CA ALA A 103 -7.52 0.06 13.62
C ALA A 103 -8.99 0.48 13.73
N GLY A 104 -9.25 1.79 13.61
CA GLY A 104 -10.56 2.41 13.79
C GLY A 104 -11.43 2.45 12.53
N LEU A 105 -10.94 1.96 11.39
CA LEU A 105 -11.68 2.03 10.13
C LEU A 105 -12.90 1.09 10.15
N ASP A 106 -14.04 1.64 9.76
CA ASP A 106 -15.28 0.94 9.48
C ASP A 106 -15.79 1.36 8.09
N MET A 107 -15.36 0.61 7.07
CA MET A 107 -15.68 0.88 5.67
C MET A 107 -15.62 -0.40 4.85
N GLN A 108 -16.14 -0.34 3.63
CA GLN A 108 -16.17 -1.45 2.69
C GLN A 108 -15.66 -0.99 1.32
N ALA A 109 -14.94 -1.87 0.64
CA ALA A 109 -14.41 -1.65 -0.69
C ALA A 109 -14.33 -2.98 -1.46
N ASP A 110 -14.05 -2.92 -2.75
CA ASP A 110 -13.81 -4.12 -3.55
C ASP A 110 -12.37 -4.61 -3.41
N THR A 111 -11.43 -3.66 -3.34
CA THR A 111 -9.99 -3.94 -3.29
C THR A 111 -9.28 -3.04 -2.29
N VAL A 112 -8.39 -3.64 -1.50
CA VAL A 112 -7.39 -2.89 -0.72
C VAL A 112 -6.01 -3.08 -1.37
N ILE A 113 -5.28 -2.00 -1.54
CA ILE A 113 -3.85 -2.00 -1.88
C ILE A 113 -3.06 -1.37 -0.73
N MET A 114 -1.87 -1.90 -0.42
CA MET A 114 -1.04 -1.33 0.66
C MET A 114 0.42 -1.74 0.60
N ASN A 115 1.27 -0.88 1.13
CA ASN A 115 2.62 -1.20 1.57
C ASN A 115 2.72 -0.96 3.08
N PRO A 116 2.30 -1.92 3.91
CA PRO A 116 2.25 -1.74 5.36
C PRO A 116 3.66 -1.64 5.96
N PRO A 117 3.80 -1.06 7.17
CA PRO A 117 5.06 -1.10 7.90
C PRO A 117 5.50 -2.56 8.13
N PHE A 118 6.76 -2.86 7.82
CA PHE A 118 7.30 -4.22 7.85
C PHE A 118 7.55 -4.78 9.27
N GLY A 119 7.32 -3.97 10.30
CA GLY A 119 7.56 -4.36 11.69
C GLY A 119 9.05 -4.59 12.00
N ALA A 120 9.92 -3.92 11.24
CA ALA A 120 11.37 -3.97 11.43
C ALA A 120 11.79 -3.33 12.75
N GLN A 121 10.98 -2.38 13.26
CA GLN A 121 11.13 -1.85 14.62
C GLN A 121 10.32 -2.66 15.64
N HIS A 122 10.87 -2.82 16.85
CA HIS A 122 10.20 -3.55 17.94
C HIS A 122 8.80 -3.00 18.26
N ALA A 123 8.58 -1.69 18.09
CA ALA A 123 7.29 -1.03 18.27
C ALA A 123 6.21 -1.49 17.26
N ASN A 124 6.62 -1.92 16.06
CA ASN A 124 5.72 -2.21 14.93
C ASN A 124 5.55 -3.70 14.62
N ARG A 125 6.08 -4.60 15.47
CA ARG A 125 5.97 -6.06 15.28
C ARG A 125 4.54 -6.59 15.12
N ARG A 126 3.52 -5.82 15.53
CA ARG A 126 2.09 -6.16 15.39
C ARG A 126 1.37 -5.36 14.30
N ALA A 127 2.01 -4.36 13.71
CA ALA A 127 1.39 -3.45 12.74
C ALA A 127 1.02 -4.20 11.45
N ASP A 128 1.94 -4.97 10.86
CA ASP A 128 1.65 -5.78 9.64
C ASP A 128 0.42 -6.69 9.82
N ARG A 129 0.28 -7.32 11.00
CA ARG A 129 -0.90 -8.15 11.32
C ARG A 129 -2.19 -7.35 11.39
N LEU A 130 -2.15 -6.16 11.99
CA LEU A 130 -3.29 -5.27 12.12
C LEU A 130 -3.75 -4.77 10.74
N PHE A 131 -2.81 -4.33 9.91
CA PHE A 131 -3.07 -3.89 8.54
C PHE A 131 -3.69 -5.02 7.72
N LEU A 132 -3.08 -6.22 7.71
CA LEU A 132 -3.61 -7.35 6.94
C LEU A 132 -4.98 -7.82 7.42
N ARG A 133 -5.20 -7.85 8.75
CA ARG A 133 -6.53 -8.11 9.32
C ARG A 133 -7.55 -7.12 8.80
N LYS A 134 -7.26 -5.83 8.95
CA LYS A 134 -8.20 -4.78 8.57
C LYS A 134 -8.46 -4.78 7.06
N ALA A 135 -7.43 -4.98 6.24
CA ALA A 135 -7.56 -5.07 4.80
C ALA A 135 -8.54 -6.18 4.37
N LEU A 136 -8.44 -7.36 4.99
CA LEU A 136 -9.35 -8.49 4.74
C LEU A 136 -10.76 -8.28 5.32
N ASP A 137 -10.91 -7.42 6.32
CA ASP A 137 -12.23 -7.01 6.85
C ASP A 137 -12.91 -5.95 5.93
N ILE A 138 -12.11 -5.10 5.25
CA ILE A 138 -12.59 -4.03 4.35
C ILE A 138 -12.91 -4.55 2.94
N ALA A 139 -12.11 -5.46 2.40
CA ALA A 139 -12.22 -5.88 1.00
C ALA A 139 -12.01 -7.39 0.80
N PRO A 140 -12.74 -8.01 -0.15
CA PRO A 140 -12.51 -9.40 -0.54
C PRO A 140 -11.20 -9.60 -1.29
N VAL A 141 -10.62 -8.56 -1.90
CA VAL A 141 -9.31 -8.61 -2.56
C VAL A 141 -8.33 -7.69 -1.83
N VAL A 142 -7.16 -8.21 -1.49
CA VAL A 142 -6.08 -7.43 -0.86
C VAL A 142 -4.77 -7.65 -1.59
N ILE A 143 -4.11 -6.55 -1.95
CA ILE A 143 -2.82 -6.51 -2.63
C ILE A 143 -1.83 -5.82 -1.70
N SER A 144 -0.87 -6.59 -1.17
CA SER A 144 -0.03 -6.12 -0.07
C SER A 144 1.43 -6.51 -0.25
N LEU A 145 2.34 -5.64 0.21
CA LEU A 145 3.79 -5.87 0.13
C LEU A 145 4.33 -6.31 1.50
N HIS A 146 5.11 -7.39 1.53
CA HIS A 146 5.73 -7.91 2.76
C HIS A 146 7.20 -8.27 2.53
N LEU A 147 7.99 -8.39 3.61
CA LEU A 147 9.33 -8.95 3.52
C LEU A 147 9.28 -10.39 2.98
N SER A 148 10.11 -10.73 2.00
CA SER A 148 10.06 -12.07 1.38
C SER A 148 10.30 -13.20 2.39
N ARG A 149 11.11 -12.95 3.43
CA ARG A 149 11.36 -13.91 4.53
C ARG A 149 10.14 -14.17 5.42
N THR A 150 9.12 -13.32 5.40
CA THR A 150 7.89 -13.48 6.22
C THR A 150 6.74 -14.13 5.45
N LEU A 151 6.93 -14.49 4.17
CA LEU A 151 5.86 -15.02 3.31
C LEU A 151 5.11 -16.22 3.93
N ALA A 152 5.82 -17.22 4.46
CA ALA A 152 5.19 -18.38 5.12
C ALA A 152 4.40 -18.00 6.39
N PHE A 153 4.73 -16.89 7.05
CA PHE A 153 3.93 -16.33 8.12
C PHE A 153 2.67 -15.65 7.58
N ILE A 154 2.78 -14.86 6.50
CA ILE A 154 1.65 -14.19 5.85
C ILE A 154 0.63 -15.21 5.33
N GLU A 155 1.06 -16.27 4.66
CA GLU A 155 0.17 -17.33 4.16
C GLU A 155 -0.65 -17.98 5.29
N ARG A 156 0.01 -18.31 6.41
CA ARG A 156 -0.66 -18.87 7.60
C ARG A 156 -1.63 -17.87 8.23
N LEU A 157 -1.24 -16.59 8.31
CA LEU A 157 -2.11 -15.55 8.83
C LEU A 157 -3.36 -15.47 7.95
N VAL A 158 -3.21 -15.22 6.64
CA VAL A 158 -4.31 -15.14 5.66
C VAL A 158 -5.23 -16.35 5.75
N SER A 159 -4.68 -17.56 5.80
CA SER A 159 -5.45 -18.80 5.95
C SER A 159 -6.25 -18.83 7.26
N SER A 160 -5.65 -18.44 8.39
CA SER A 160 -6.35 -18.34 9.67
C SER A 160 -7.42 -17.24 9.72
N LEU A 161 -7.43 -16.32 8.74
CA LEU A 161 -8.47 -15.30 8.58
C LEU A 161 -9.56 -15.73 7.59
N GLY A 162 -9.47 -16.95 7.05
CA GLY A 162 -10.41 -17.45 6.04
C GLY A 162 -10.15 -16.92 4.63
N GLY A 163 -8.97 -16.38 4.36
CA GLY A 163 -8.51 -15.99 3.03
C GLY A 163 -7.51 -16.97 2.43
N THR A 164 -7.13 -16.71 1.18
CA THR A 164 -6.15 -17.50 0.42
C THR A 164 -5.21 -16.56 -0.32
N VAL A 165 -3.90 -16.85 -0.28
CA VAL A 165 -2.93 -16.20 -1.16
C VAL A 165 -3.04 -16.84 -2.54
N THR A 166 -3.32 -16.04 -3.57
CA THR A 166 -3.58 -16.53 -4.94
C THR A 166 -2.40 -16.28 -5.87
N HIS A 167 -1.70 -15.17 -5.70
CA HIS A 167 -0.55 -14.79 -6.52
C HIS A 167 0.50 -14.14 -5.64
N THR A 168 1.76 -14.32 -6.02
CA THR A 168 2.90 -13.69 -5.37
C THR A 168 3.85 -13.14 -6.41
N ARG A 169 4.48 -12.00 -6.14
CA ARG A 169 5.54 -11.47 -6.98
C ARG A 169 6.66 -10.87 -6.15
N ARG A 170 7.90 -11.27 -6.44
CA ARG A 170 9.10 -10.83 -5.72
C ARG A 170 9.71 -9.59 -6.36
N TYR A 171 10.21 -8.70 -5.52
CA TYR A 171 10.95 -7.51 -5.92
C TYR A 171 12.18 -7.32 -5.02
N ARG A 172 13.18 -6.64 -5.56
CA ARG A 172 14.28 -6.07 -4.77
C ARG A 172 13.96 -4.59 -4.54
N PHE A 173 13.72 -4.24 -3.29
CA PHE A 173 13.37 -2.89 -2.89
C PHE A 173 14.63 -2.18 -2.39
N SER A 174 15.07 -1.17 -3.12
CA SER A 174 16.24 -0.38 -2.74
C SER A 174 15.81 0.79 -1.86
N ILE A 175 16.04 0.69 -0.55
CA ILE A 175 15.79 1.80 0.38
C ILE A 175 16.96 2.78 0.24
N ARG A 176 16.69 3.94 -0.38
CA ARG A 176 17.65 5.05 -0.37
C ARG A 176 17.75 5.62 1.05
N PRO A 177 18.92 6.07 1.51
CA PRO A 177 19.03 6.75 2.80
C PRO A 177 18.17 8.02 2.80
N GLN A 178 17.08 8.03 3.54
CA GLN A 178 16.19 9.20 3.68
C GLN A 178 16.42 9.97 5.00
N PHE A 179 17.39 9.55 5.82
CA PHE A 179 17.72 10.16 7.11
C PHE A 179 19.11 10.80 7.07
N SER A 180 19.19 12.08 7.47
CA SER A 180 20.42 12.89 7.46
C SER A 180 21.52 12.42 8.43
N PHE A 181 21.24 11.42 9.28
CA PHE A 181 22.13 10.89 10.31
C PHE A 181 22.65 9.46 10.03
N HIS A 182 22.46 8.93 8.81
CA HIS A 182 22.94 7.58 8.46
C HIS A 182 23.87 7.58 7.23
N THR A 183 25.16 7.42 7.50
CA THR A 183 26.26 7.09 6.56
C THR A 183 26.20 5.65 6.00
N ARG A 184 25.02 5.00 5.98
CA ARG A 184 24.92 3.59 5.54
C ARG A 184 24.58 3.49 4.05
N ARG A 185 25.33 2.61 3.36
CA ARG A 185 25.09 2.14 1.99
C ARG A 185 23.60 1.78 1.80
N GLN A 186 23.08 2.09 0.61
CA GLN A 186 21.76 1.65 0.12
C GLN A 186 21.49 0.21 0.56
N ALA A 187 20.42 0.00 1.33
CA ALA A 187 20.02 -1.33 1.76
C ALA A 187 19.03 -1.89 0.74
N GLU A 188 19.37 -3.01 0.12
CA GLU A 188 18.42 -3.79 -0.66
C GLU A 188 17.71 -4.77 0.26
N ILE A 189 16.39 -4.75 0.24
CA ILE A 189 15.55 -5.74 0.93
C ILE A 189 14.73 -6.50 -0.09
N ASP A 190 14.62 -7.82 0.11
CA ASP A 190 13.73 -8.64 -0.68
C ASP A 190 12.30 -8.52 -0.13
N VAL A 191 11.39 -8.12 -1.00
CA VAL A 191 9.95 -8.02 -0.70
C VAL A 191 9.14 -8.86 -1.66
N THR A 192 7.97 -9.31 -1.21
CA THR A 192 7.01 -10.06 -2.00
C THR A 192 5.67 -9.35 -1.94
N ALA A 193 5.14 -8.92 -3.08
CA ALA A 193 3.73 -8.54 -3.17
C ALA A 193 2.88 -9.81 -3.22
N VAL A 194 1.80 -9.81 -2.46
CA VAL A 194 0.84 -10.91 -2.40
C VAL A 194 -0.54 -10.39 -2.77
N ARG A 195 -1.23 -11.15 -3.63
CA ARG A 195 -2.66 -10.99 -3.88
C ARG A 195 -3.41 -12.03 -3.07
N THR A 196 -4.26 -11.58 -2.18
CA THR A 196 -5.08 -12.44 -1.33
C THR A 196 -6.56 -12.26 -1.66
N THR A 197 -7.32 -13.34 -1.51
CA THR A 197 -8.77 -13.34 -1.65
C THR A 197 -9.41 -13.85 -0.36
N GLY A 198 -10.32 -13.08 0.23
CA GLY A 198 -11.07 -13.43 1.44
C GLY A 198 -12.50 -13.84 1.13
N ARG A 199 -13.15 -14.57 2.05
CA ARG A 199 -14.62 -14.63 2.07
C ARG A 199 -15.15 -13.31 2.60
N ARG A 200 -16.07 -12.67 1.88
CA ARG A 200 -16.94 -11.63 2.47
C ARG A 200 -17.55 -12.22 3.74
N THR A 201 -17.11 -11.77 4.91
CA THR A 201 -17.92 -11.93 6.10
C THR A 201 -19.12 -11.03 5.85
N GLN A 202 -20.24 -11.63 5.44
CA GLN A 202 -21.54 -10.98 5.55
C GLN A 202 -21.72 -10.63 7.03
N ARG A 203 -21.34 -9.41 7.43
CA ARG A 203 -21.88 -8.84 8.64
C ARG A 203 -23.34 -8.56 8.34
N ARG A 204 -24.19 -9.46 8.86
CA ARG A 204 -25.63 -9.25 9.02
C ARG A 204 -25.89 -7.99 9.82
#